data_AF-A0A809R2E5-F1
#
_entry.id   AF-A0A809R2E5-F1
#
_cell.length_a   1.000
_cell.length_b   1.000
_cell.length_c   1.000
_cell.angle_alpha   90.00
_cell.angle_beta   90.00
_cell.angle_gamma   90.00
#
_symmetry.space_group_name_H-M   'P 1'
#
loop_
_entity.id
_entity.type
_entity.pdbx_description
1 polymer ?
#
loop_
_entity_poly.entity_id
_entity_poly.type
_entity_poly.pdbx_seq_one_letter_code
_entity_poly.pdbx_strand_id
1 'polypeptide(L)'
;MKLVTSLLFSLCFLVSGARAESVTARVVADDFYSVYVGNASGSSLTHVGGSGSTLWFGQGAPFGFAANPGDYLYVAAWDSAGYGPPHMWIGAFDIGGTMLYSNTSDWVAKYDGSLKDPSTAAVSALAQSSGAWSSILASMPNGSSPYGSLIGGAPASMIWHDSFGGSSASEGGYALFRSAAPVVAVPEPETWALMLAGLGLLGAMGRRRRV
;
A
#
# COMPACT_ATOMS: atom_id res chain seq x y z
N MET A 1 54.86 7.98 37.61
CA MET A 1 53.79 7.02 37.27
C MET A 1 52.50 7.79 37.05
N LYS A 2 52.05 7.94 35.80
CA LYS A 2 50.77 8.59 35.45
C LYS A 2 49.83 7.49 34.95
N LEU A 3 48.71 7.28 35.63
CA LEU A 3 47.65 6.39 35.18
C LEU A 3 46.99 6.99 33.94
N VAL A 4 47.00 6.24 32.84
CA VAL A 4 46.19 6.51 31.65
C VAL A 4 44.92 5.67 31.79
N THR A 5 43.81 6.30 32.13
CA THR A 5 42.50 5.65 32.22
C THR A 5 41.84 5.70 30.84
N SER A 6 41.92 4.61 30.09
CA SER A 6 41.21 4.45 28.81
C SER A 6 39.72 4.23 29.06
N LEU A 7 38.91 5.23 28.75
CA LEU A 7 37.45 5.14 28.78
C LEU A 7 36.97 4.51 27.46
N LEU A 8 36.64 3.22 27.47
CA LEU A 8 35.97 2.57 26.35
C LEU A 8 34.54 3.14 26.20
N PHE A 9 34.30 3.88 25.12
CA PHE A 9 32.96 4.19 24.65
C PHE A 9 32.42 2.97 23.90
N SER A 10 31.60 2.17 24.57
CA SER A 10 30.84 1.10 23.91
C SER A 10 29.63 1.72 23.22
N LEU A 11 29.67 1.83 21.90
CA LEU A 11 28.58 2.34 21.08
C LEU A 11 27.56 1.20 20.86
N CYS A 12 26.57 1.08 21.74
CA CYS A 12 25.43 0.19 21.50
C CYS A 12 24.59 0.78 20.36
N PHE A 13 24.72 0.22 19.16
CA PHE A 13 23.71 0.38 18.12
C PHE A 13 22.43 -0.30 18.59
N LEU A 14 21.43 0.49 19.00
CA LEU A 14 20.06 0.01 19.12
C LEU A 14 19.57 -0.28 17.70
N VAL A 15 19.58 -1.55 17.33
CA VAL A 15 18.89 -2.03 16.13
C VAL A 15 17.39 -1.88 16.41
N SER A 16 16.78 -0.80 15.91
CA SER A 16 15.33 -0.73 15.82
C SER A 16 14.88 -1.83 14.87
N GLY A 17 14.28 -2.89 15.41
CA GLY A 17 13.68 -3.94 14.57
C GLY A 17 12.56 -3.34 13.74
N ALA A 18 12.58 -3.58 12.43
CA ALA A 18 11.47 -3.24 11.55
C ALA A 18 10.19 -3.92 12.07
N ARG A 19 9.26 -3.12 12.61
CA ARG A 19 7.95 -3.60 13.08
C ARG A 19 6.97 -3.54 11.92
N ALA A 20 5.97 -4.43 11.92
CA ALA A 20 4.85 -4.29 11.00
C ALA A 20 4.09 -2.98 11.27
N GLU A 21 3.80 -2.24 10.20
CA GLU A 21 3.02 -1.01 10.22
C GLU A 21 1.53 -1.33 10.23
N SER A 22 0.76 -0.59 11.02
CA SER A 22 -0.70 -0.63 10.95
C SER A 22 -1.18 0.09 9.70
N VAL A 23 -2.01 -0.59 8.90
CA VAL A 23 -2.63 -0.03 7.71
C VAL A 23 -4.14 0.07 7.92
N THR A 24 -4.70 1.26 7.72
CA THR A 24 -6.16 1.45 7.59
C THR A 24 -6.48 1.73 6.14
N ALA A 25 -7.22 0.82 5.51
CA ALA A 25 -7.61 0.92 4.11
C ALA A 25 -9.08 1.28 3.96
N ARG A 26 -9.38 2.09 2.96
CA ARG A 26 -10.73 2.32 2.44
C ARG A 26 -10.69 2.06 0.94
N VAL A 27 -11.46 1.09 0.45
CA VAL A 27 -11.43 0.65 -0.95
C VAL A 27 -12.85 0.47 -1.48
N VAL A 28 -13.05 0.91 -2.72
CA VAL A 28 -14.24 0.67 -3.54
C VAL A 28 -13.78 0.24 -4.92
N ALA A 29 -14.45 -0.73 -5.52
CA ALA A 29 -14.28 -1.16 -6.91
C ALA A 29 -15.65 -1.42 -7.51
N ASP A 30 -15.81 -1.16 -8.81
CA ASP A 30 -16.94 -1.67 -9.59
C ASP A 30 -16.45 -2.88 -10.41
N ASP A 31 -16.90 -4.10 -10.12
CA ASP A 31 -17.85 -4.50 -9.07
C ASP A 31 -17.18 -4.98 -7.77
N PHE A 32 -16.02 -5.64 -7.86
CA PHE A 32 -15.44 -6.40 -6.76
C PHE A 32 -13.95 -6.16 -6.61
N TYR A 33 -13.46 -6.35 -5.39
CA TYR A 33 -12.04 -6.31 -5.11
C TYR A 33 -11.59 -7.26 -4.00
N SER A 34 -10.30 -7.57 -4.02
CA SER A 34 -9.55 -8.15 -2.92
C SER A 34 -8.25 -7.40 -2.72
N VAL A 35 -7.88 -7.18 -1.46
CA VAL A 35 -6.63 -6.54 -1.05
C VAL A 35 -5.70 -7.61 -0.48
N TYR A 36 -4.44 -7.54 -0.90
CA TYR A 36 -3.38 -8.39 -0.42
C TYR A 36 -2.17 -7.58 0.03
N VAL A 37 -1.37 -8.16 0.90
CA VAL A 37 -0.06 -7.66 1.29
C VAL A 37 0.99 -8.76 1.09
N GLY A 38 2.20 -8.39 0.66
CA GLY A 38 3.32 -9.31 0.58
C GLY A 38 4.46 -8.78 -0.27
N ASN A 39 5.47 -9.61 -0.54
CA ASN A 39 6.68 -9.20 -1.22
C ASN A 39 6.45 -8.75 -2.68
N ALA A 40 7.46 -8.11 -3.27
CA ALA A 40 7.41 -7.59 -4.64
C ALA A 40 7.12 -8.65 -5.72
N SER A 41 7.56 -9.90 -5.50
CA SER A 41 7.31 -11.02 -6.42
C SER A 41 5.89 -11.57 -6.35
N GLY A 42 5.14 -11.26 -5.28
CA GLY A 42 3.82 -11.82 -5.03
C GLY A 42 3.84 -13.29 -4.60
N SER A 43 4.97 -13.80 -4.12
CA SER A 43 5.09 -15.18 -3.64
C SER A 43 4.66 -15.35 -2.17
N SER A 44 4.49 -14.23 -1.44
CA SER A 44 4.09 -14.21 -0.03
C SER A 44 2.77 -13.46 0.20
N LEU A 45 1.89 -13.42 -0.81
CA LEU A 45 0.63 -12.67 -0.71
C LEU A 45 -0.28 -13.25 0.38
N THR A 46 -0.74 -12.36 1.25
CA THR A 46 -1.76 -12.64 2.27
C THR A 46 -2.99 -11.80 1.97
N HIS A 47 -4.16 -12.43 1.90
CA HIS A 47 -5.44 -11.72 1.75
C HIS A 47 -5.80 -11.00 3.05
N VAL A 48 -6.05 -9.69 2.98
CA VAL A 48 -6.28 -8.84 4.17
C VAL A 48 -7.63 -8.12 4.18
N GLY A 49 -8.36 -8.12 3.07
CA GLY A 49 -9.67 -7.51 2.97
C GLY A 49 -10.21 -7.60 1.55
N GLY A 50 -11.48 -7.28 1.36
CA GLY A 50 -12.13 -7.36 0.06
C GLY A 50 -13.59 -6.96 0.12
N SER A 51 -14.22 -6.82 -1.03
CA SER A 51 -15.66 -6.58 -1.15
C SER A 51 -16.51 -7.75 -0.69
N GLY A 52 -15.94 -8.98 -0.71
CA GLY A 52 -16.74 -10.19 -0.65
C GLY A 52 -17.78 -10.17 -1.76
N SER A 53 -19.05 -10.40 -1.42
CA SER A 53 -20.18 -10.31 -2.36
C SER A 53 -20.82 -8.91 -2.45
N THR A 54 -20.20 -7.88 -1.86
CA THR A 54 -20.77 -6.53 -1.78
C THR A 54 -20.44 -5.75 -3.05
N LEU A 55 -21.45 -5.20 -3.72
CA LEU A 55 -21.26 -4.33 -4.89
C LEU A 55 -20.80 -2.92 -4.48
N TRP A 56 -20.25 -2.17 -5.43
CA TRP A 56 -19.56 -0.91 -5.22
C TRP A 56 -20.28 0.11 -4.31
N PHE A 57 -21.60 0.24 -4.41
CA PHE A 57 -22.39 1.18 -3.60
C PHE A 57 -22.46 0.84 -2.11
N GLY A 58 -22.16 -0.41 -1.73
CA GLY A 58 -22.11 -0.87 -0.34
C GLY A 58 -20.68 -0.98 0.22
N GLN A 59 -19.67 -0.66 -0.59
CA GLN A 59 -18.26 -0.75 -0.22
C GLN A 59 -17.76 0.53 0.47
N GLY A 60 -16.45 0.61 0.71
CA GLY A 60 -15.82 1.81 1.23
C GLY A 60 -15.87 1.97 2.75
N ALA A 61 -16.33 0.96 3.51
CA ALA A 61 -16.08 0.93 4.95
C ALA A 61 -14.57 0.72 5.23
N PRO A 62 -13.97 1.44 6.19
CA PRO A 62 -12.56 1.27 6.50
C PRO A 62 -12.30 -0.08 7.18
N PHE A 63 -11.18 -0.72 6.86
CA PHE A 63 -10.71 -1.95 7.50
C PHE A 63 -9.20 -1.89 7.77
N GLY A 64 -8.76 -2.60 8.80
CA GLY A 64 -7.39 -2.56 9.28
C GLY A 64 -6.63 -3.87 9.03
N PHE A 65 -5.32 -3.77 8.75
CA PHE A 65 -4.40 -4.90 8.69
C PHE A 65 -2.97 -4.45 9.02
N ALA A 66 -2.02 -5.39 9.06
CA ALA A 66 -0.60 -5.11 9.27
C ALA A 66 0.21 -5.38 7.99
N ALA A 67 1.20 -4.54 7.71
CA ALA A 67 2.13 -4.71 6.60
C ALA A 67 3.58 -4.57 7.08
N ASN A 68 4.48 -5.47 6.69
CA ASN A 68 5.87 -5.35 7.08
C ASN A 68 6.60 -4.33 6.20
N PRO A 69 7.65 -3.67 6.71
CA PRO A 69 8.56 -2.91 5.87
C PRO A 69 9.13 -3.79 4.76
N GLY A 70 9.05 -3.34 3.51
CA GLY A 70 9.39 -4.11 2.31
C GLY A 70 8.21 -4.82 1.64
N ASP A 71 7.06 -4.96 2.31
CA ASP A 71 5.85 -5.47 1.69
C ASP A 71 5.27 -4.44 0.70
N TYR A 72 4.51 -4.95 -0.25
CA TYR A 72 3.75 -4.19 -1.22
C TYR A 72 2.27 -4.42 -0.98
N LEU A 73 1.47 -3.39 -1.26
CA LEU A 73 0.03 -3.50 -1.26
C LEU A 73 -0.45 -3.90 -2.65
N TYR A 74 -1.40 -4.82 -2.71
CA TYR A 74 -1.99 -5.30 -3.95
C TYR A 74 -3.50 -5.15 -3.88
N VAL A 75 -4.10 -4.76 -5.00
CA VAL A 75 -5.56 -4.73 -5.17
C VAL A 75 -5.88 -5.50 -6.44
N ALA A 76 -6.60 -6.60 -6.33
CA ALA A 76 -7.25 -7.25 -7.47
C ALA A 76 -8.63 -6.63 -7.62
N ALA A 77 -8.98 -6.14 -8.82
CA ALA A 77 -10.29 -5.59 -9.14
C ALA A 77 -10.87 -6.30 -10.36
N TRP A 78 -12.15 -6.68 -10.28
CA TRP A 78 -12.86 -7.38 -11.33
C TRP A 78 -14.35 -7.02 -11.34
N ASP A 79 -14.99 -7.36 -12.44
CA ASP A 79 -16.43 -7.16 -12.62
C ASP A 79 -17.17 -8.48 -12.36
N SER A 80 -18.43 -8.40 -11.98
CA SER A 80 -19.31 -9.56 -11.89
C SER A 80 -19.48 -10.22 -13.27
N ALA A 81 -19.81 -11.52 -13.27
CA ALA A 81 -19.88 -12.28 -14.51
C ALA A 81 -20.93 -11.76 -15.50
N GLY A 82 -21.98 -11.09 -14.99
CA GLY A 82 -23.13 -10.61 -15.76
C GLY A 82 -23.00 -9.19 -16.33
N TYR A 83 -22.00 -8.42 -15.90
CA TYR A 83 -21.75 -7.06 -16.39
C TYR A 83 -20.45 -7.00 -17.22
N GLY A 84 -20.43 -6.01 -18.13
CA GLY A 84 -19.30 -5.67 -18.99
C GLY A 84 -18.64 -4.38 -18.47
N PRO A 85 -17.43 -4.06 -18.97
CA PRO A 85 -16.43 -3.28 -18.26
C PRO A 85 -16.96 -1.93 -17.74
N PRO A 86 -16.38 -1.41 -16.63
CA PRO A 86 -14.98 -1.67 -16.29
C PRO A 86 -14.62 -2.05 -14.83
N HIS A 87 -13.37 -2.48 -14.64
CA HIS A 87 -12.78 -3.03 -13.40
C HIS A 87 -11.99 -1.97 -12.62
N MET A 88 -12.61 -0.81 -12.38
CA MET A 88 -11.93 0.25 -11.66
C MET A 88 -11.88 -0.06 -10.19
N TRP A 89 -10.95 0.61 -9.53
CA TRP A 89 -11.05 0.78 -8.11
C TRP A 89 -10.55 2.16 -7.71
N ILE A 90 -10.89 2.54 -6.50
CA ILE A 90 -10.44 3.73 -5.82
C ILE A 90 -10.17 3.38 -4.37
N GLY A 91 -9.09 3.92 -3.80
CA GLY A 91 -8.81 3.69 -2.40
C GLY A 91 -7.81 4.64 -1.78
N ALA A 92 -7.80 4.59 -0.46
CA ALA A 92 -6.89 5.31 0.41
C ALA A 92 -6.37 4.35 1.48
N PHE A 93 -5.06 4.34 1.68
CA PHE A 93 -4.37 3.52 2.67
C PHE A 93 -3.57 4.46 3.58
N ASP A 94 -3.95 4.50 4.85
CA ASP A 94 -3.16 5.14 5.90
C ASP A 94 -2.17 4.12 6.45
N ILE A 95 -0.89 4.30 6.17
CA ILE A 95 0.21 3.42 6.55
C ILE A 95 1.03 4.13 7.63
N GLY A 96 0.71 3.86 8.90
CA GLY A 96 1.39 4.51 10.03
C GLY A 96 1.34 6.04 10.01
N GLY A 97 0.29 6.66 9.43
CA GLY A 97 0.15 8.11 9.24
C GLY A 97 0.59 8.60 7.86
N THR A 98 1.19 7.76 7.02
CA THR A 98 1.54 8.08 5.64
C THR A 98 0.43 7.62 4.69
N MET A 99 -0.17 8.56 3.96
CA MET A 99 -1.24 8.25 3.03
C MET A 99 -0.71 7.78 1.68
N LEU A 100 -1.21 6.64 1.20
CA LEU A 100 -1.11 6.17 -0.17
C LEU A 100 -2.51 6.18 -0.80
N TYR A 101 -2.65 6.83 -1.94
CA TYR A 101 -3.92 6.92 -2.66
C TYR A 101 -3.86 6.14 -3.97
N SER A 102 -5.00 5.69 -4.47
CA SER A 102 -5.10 5.22 -5.85
C SER A 102 -4.86 6.39 -6.81
N ASN A 103 -3.87 6.27 -7.68
CA ASN A 103 -3.54 7.21 -8.74
C ASN A 103 -2.62 6.51 -9.76
N THR A 104 -2.18 7.22 -10.79
CA THR A 104 -1.40 6.63 -11.88
C THR A 104 0.10 6.54 -11.62
N SER A 105 0.63 7.21 -10.60
CA SER A 105 2.07 7.24 -10.29
C SER A 105 2.47 6.25 -9.21
N ASP A 106 1.60 6.02 -8.24
CA ASP A 106 1.91 5.25 -7.04
C ASP A 106 1.51 3.77 -7.19
N TRP A 107 0.96 3.41 -8.34
CA TRP A 107 0.48 2.07 -8.66
C TRP A 107 0.98 1.62 -10.02
N VAL A 108 1.17 0.31 -10.14
CA VAL A 108 1.44 -0.40 -11.38
C VAL A 108 0.48 -1.56 -11.50
N ALA A 109 0.26 -2.08 -12.70
CA ALA A 109 -0.71 -3.14 -12.91
C ALA A 109 -0.23 -4.28 -13.82
N LYS A 110 -0.88 -5.42 -13.62
CA LYS A 110 -0.96 -6.58 -14.52
C LYS A 110 -2.44 -6.93 -14.70
N TYR A 111 -2.74 -7.81 -15.63
CA TYR A 111 -4.10 -8.31 -15.81
C TYR A 111 -4.08 -9.79 -16.23
N ASP A 112 -5.20 -10.46 -15.99
CA ASP A 112 -5.56 -11.73 -16.60
C ASP A 112 -6.93 -11.56 -17.23
N GLY A 113 -7.00 -11.64 -18.56
CA GLY A 113 -8.24 -11.46 -19.31
C GLY A 113 -9.10 -12.73 -19.42
N SER A 114 -8.72 -13.83 -18.76
CA SER A 114 -9.36 -15.15 -18.91
C SER A 114 -10.13 -15.62 -17.68
N LEU A 115 -9.82 -15.08 -16.51
CA LEU A 115 -10.40 -15.51 -15.24
C LEU A 115 -11.16 -14.36 -14.57
N LYS A 116 -12.49 -14.46 -14.53
CA LYS A 116 -13.31 -13.64 -13.63
C LYS A 116 -13.25 -14.23 -12.21
N ASP A 117 -13.26 -13.36 -11.20
CA ASP A 117 -13.22 -13.72 -9.76
C ASP A 117 -11.98 -14.55 -9.36
N PRO A 118 -10.83 -13.88 -9.18
CA PRO A 118 -9.57 -14.58 -8.95
C PRO A 118 -9.45 -15.08 -7.51
N SER A 119 -9.14 -16.37 -7.36
CA SER A 119 -8.67 -16.91 -6.08
C SER A 119 -7.33 -16.28 -5.67
N THR A 120 -6.98 -16.32 -4.38
CA THR A 120 -5.66 -15.88 -3.89
C THR A 120 -4.50 -16.56 -4.62
N ALA A 121 -4.65 -17.83 -4.98
CA ALA A 121 -3.65 -18.57 -5.76
C ALA A 121 -3.49 -17.99 -7.18
N ALA A 122 -4.59 -17.62 -7.84
CA ALA A 122 -4.54 -16.98 -9.15
C ALA A 122 -3.90 -15.58 -9.08
N VAL A 123 -4.26 -14.78 -8.07
CA VAL A 123 -3.63 -13.47 -7.83
C VAL A 123 -2.11 -13.61 -7.64
N SER A 124 -1.68 -14.57 -6.81
CA SER A 124 -0.26 -14.85 -6.59
C SER A 124 0.43 -15.36 -7.86
N ALA A 125 -0.23 -16.19 -8.66
CA ALA A 125 0.31 -16.66 -9.94
C ALA A 125 0.49 -15.51 -10.95
N LEU A 126 -0.48 -14.60 -11.06
CA LEU A 126 -0.36 -13.43 -11.94
C LEU A 126 0.74 -12.47 -11.47
N ALA A 127 0.87 -12.24 -10.17
CA ALA A 127 1.95 -11.41 -9.63
C ALA A 127 3.33 -11.99 -10.02
N GLN A 128 3.48 -13.31 -9.92
CA GLN A 128 4.69 -14.06 -10.27
C GLN A 128 4.88 -14.32 -11.78
N SER A 129 3.88 -14.03 -12.61
CA SER A 129 3.93 -14.32 -14.04
C SER A 129 5.09 -13.57 -14.71
N SER A 130 5.63 -14.17 -15.77
CA SER A 130 6.56 -13.47 -16.66
C SER A 130 5.85 -12.28 -17.31
N GLY A 131 6.47 -11.10 -17.27
CA GLY A 131 5.89 -9.87 -17.81
C GLY A 131 6.12 -8.71 -16.85
N ALA A 132 6.46 -7.55 -17.41
CA ALA A 132 6.67 -6.35 -16.61
C ALA A 132 5.33 -5.85 -16.04
N TRP A 133 5.39 -5.31 -14.82
CA TRP A 133 4.32 -4.46 -14.32
C TRP A 133 4.25 -3.20 -15.20
N SER A 134 3.04 -2.84 -15.62
CA SER A 134 2.80 -1.70 -16.51
C SER A 134 2.31 -0.49 -15.71
N SER A 135 2.54 0.71 -16.23
CA SER A 135 1.92 1.93 -15.71
C SER A 135 0.39 1.87 -15.85
N ILE A 136 -0.32 2.54 -14.95
CA ILE A 136 -1.76 2.75 -15.06
C ILE A 136 -2.03 3.72 -16.22
N LEU A 137 -2.90 3.33 -17.16
CA LEU A 137 -3.12 4.12 -18.38
C LEU A 137 -4.41 4.95 -18.36
N ALA A 138 -5.34 4.65 -17.45
CA ALA A 138 -6.60 5.38 -17.35
C ALA A 138 -6.98 5.70 -15.90
N SER A 139 -7.47 6.92 -15.70
CA SER A 139 -7.92 7.39 -14.40
C SER A 139 -8.95 8.51 -14.51
N MET A 140 -9.77 8.66 -13.48
CA MET A 140 -10.66 9.80 -13.29
C MET A 140 -10.60 10.29 -11.84
N PRO A 141 -10.83 11.58 -11.58
CA PRO A 141 -10.97 12.09 -10.22
C PRO A 141 -12.07 11.38 -9.43
N ASN A 142 -11.90 11.27 -8.11
CA ASN A 142 -13.00 10.95 -7.20
C ASN A 142 -14.15 11.96 -7.39
N GLY A 143 -15.40 11.48 -7.52
CA GLY A 143 -16.54 12.34 -7.88
C GLY A 143 -16.97 12.25 -9.33
N SER A 144 -16.17 11.64 -10.21
CA SER A 144 -16.51 11.52 -11.63
C SER A 144 -17.72 10.62 -11.90
N SER A 145 -18.52 11.00 -12.89
CA SER A 145 -19.61 10.17 -13.44
C SER A 145 -19.05 8.89 -14.07
N PRO A 146 -19.76 7.74 -13.98
CA PRO A 146 -21.08 7.53 -13.36
C PRO A 146 -21.08 7.30 -11.84
N TYR A 147 -19.90 7.20 -11.23
CA TYR A 147 -19.73 6.71 -9.86
C TYR A 147 -19.99 7.74 -8.75
N GLY A 148 -19.71 9.01 -9.01
CA GLY A 148 -19.76 10.05 -7.98
C GLY A 148 -18.63 9.90 -6.95
N SER A 149 -18.85 10.39 -5.73
CA SER A 149 -17.83 10.36 -4.67
C SER A 149 -17.91 9.04 -3.89
N LEU A 150 -16.89 8.20 -4.04
CA LEU A 150 -16.89 6.84 -3.47
C LEU A 150 -16.19 6.75 -2.11
N ILE A 151 -15.22 7.64 -1.85
CA ILE A 151 -14.43 7.61 -0.62
C ILE A 151 -14.30 9.00 0.05
N GLY A 152 -15.37 9.79 -0.03
CA GLY A 152 -15.44 11.13 0.56
C GLY A 152 -14.48 12.12 -0.11
N GLY A 153 -13.92 13.06 0.67
CA GLY A 153 -13.00 14.10 0.17
C GLY A 153 -11.55 13.67 -0.02
N ALA A 154 -11.24 12.37 0.01
CA ALA A 154 -9.87 11.88 -0.19
C ALA A 154 -9.37 12.22 -1.61
N PRO A 155 -8.10 12.67 -1.75
CA PRO A 155 -7.49 13.02 -3.05
C PRO A 155 -7.07 11.77 -3.85
N ALA A 156 -7.91 10.74 -3.87
CA ALA A 156 -7.70 9.55 -4.68
C ALA A 156 -8.34 9.70 -6.06
N SER A 157 -7.89 8.86 -6.99
CA SER A 157 -8.44 8.72 -8.33
C SER A 157 -9.04 7.34 -8.51
N MET A 158 -10.16 7.27 -9.24
CA MET A 158 -10.62 6.02 -9.83
C MET A 158 -9.59 5.62 -10.89
N ILE A 159 -9.08 4.40 -10.84
CA ILE A 159 -8.05 3.94 -11.77
C ILE A 159 -8.45 2.64 -12.46
N TRP A 160 -8.04 2.55 -13.72
CA TRP A 160 -8.16 1.38 -14.59
C TRP A 160 -6.78 1.00 -15.07
N HIS A 161 -6.51 -0.29 -15.22
CA HIS A 161 -5.19 -0.71 -15.65
C HIS A 161 -4.86 -0.17 -17.05
N ASP A 162 -5.82 -0.14 -17.99
CA ASP A 162 -5.60 0.28 -19.38
C ASP A 162 -6.59 1.33 -19.93
N SER A 163 -7.89 1.21 -19.66
CA SER A 163 -8.91 1.96 -20.38
C SER A 163 -10.18 2.21 -19.56
N PHE A 164 -10.90 3.28 -19.91
CA PHE A 164 -12.25 3.58 -19.43
C PHE A 164 -13.14 3.93 -20.62
N GLY A 165 -14.32 3.29 -20.72
CA GLY A 165 -15.27 3.52 -21.82
C GLY A 165 -14.87 2.93 -23.18
N GLY A 166 -13.85 2.06 -23.22
CA GLY A 166 -13.40 1.33 -24.40
C GLY A 166 -13.09 -0.13 -24.09
N SER A 167 -12.63 -0.90 -25.08
CA SER A 167 -12.22 -2.29 -24.89
C SER A 167 -11.01 -2.39 -23.97
N SER A 168 -11.11 -3.24 -22.95
CA SER A 168 -10.06 -3.44 -21.96
C SER A 168 -9.42 -4.82 -22.13
N ALA A 169 -8.11 -4.93 -21.97
CA ALA A 169 -7.41 -6.20 -22.00
C ALA A 169 -7.81 -7.13 -20.82
N SER A 170 -8.38 -6.56 -19.76
CA SER A 170 -8.90 -7.29 -18.60
C SER A 170 -10.40 -7.56 -18.69
N GLU A 171 -11.08 -7.22 -19.79
CA GLU A 171 -12.54 -7.28 -19.92
C GLU A 171 -13.15 -8.65 -19.57
N GLY A 172 -12.43 -9.73 -19.93
CA GLY A 172 -12.83 -11.11 -19.61
C GLY A 172 -12.37 -11.62 -18.24
N GLY A 173 -11.68 -10.81 -17.43
CA GLY A 173 -11.13 -11.27 -16.15
C GLY A 173 -10.92 -10.15 -15.13
N TYR A 174 -9.68 -9.97 -14.68
CA TYR A 174 -9.34 -9.04 -13.60
C TYR A 174 -8.04 -8.27 -13.85
N ALA A 175 -7.95 -7.10 -13.24
CA ALA A 175 -6.73 -6.32 -13.13
C ALA A 175 -6.14 -6.49 -11.73
N LEU A 176 -4.83 -6.68 -11.65
CA LEU A 176 -4.06 -6.71 -10.42
C LEU A 176 -3.18 -5.46 -10.36
N PHE A 177 -3.44 -4.62 -9.37
CA PHE A 177 -2.67 -3.43 -9.06
C PHE A 177 -1.71 -3.74 -7.92
N ARG A 178 -0.53 -3.14 -7.95
CA ARG A 178 0.46 -3.17 -6.88
C ARG A 178 0.99 -1.77 -6.63
N SER A 179 1.26 -1.42 -5.37
CA SER A 179 1.98 -0.19 -5.06
C SER A 179 3.33 -0.15 -5.82
N ALA A 180 3.73 1.03 -6.27
CA ALA A 180 5.00 1.22 -6.97
C ALA A 180 6.19 1.14 -6.00
N ALA A 181 5.98 1.62 -4.77
CA ALA A 181 6.94 1.56 -3.68
C ALA A 181 6.50 0.54 -2.60
N PRO A 182 7.46 -0.08 -1.89
CA PRO A 182 7.15 -0.89 -0.72
C PRO A 182 6.71 -0.01 0.45
N VAL A 183 6.01 -0.62 1.40
CA VAL A 183 5.80 -0.09 2.75
C VAL A 183 7.16 0.18 3.38
N VAL A 184 7.34 1.39 3.91
CA VAL A 184 8.53 1.79 4.64
C VAL A 184 8.22 1.82 6.12
N ALA A 185 9.21 1.51 6.96
CA ALA A 185 9.05 1.64 8.40
C ALA A 185 8.82 3.12 8.76
N VAL A 186 7.81 3.39 9.57
CA VAL A 186 7.53 4.71 10.12
C VAL A 186 8.11 4.74 11.54
N PRO A 187 9.16 5.56 11.81
CA PRO A 187 9.74 5.58 13.14
C PRO A 187 8.72 6.07 14.18
N GLU A 188 8.49 5.26 15.21
CA GLU A 188 7.52 5.59 16.26
C GLU A 188 7.88 6.95 16.92
N PRO A 189 6.90 7.79 17.30
CA PRO A 189 7.12 9.12 17.90
C PRO A 189 8.10 9.11 19.09
N GLU A 190 8.10 8.03 19.86
CA GLU A 190 8.99 7.84 21.00
C GLU A 190 10.46 7.60 20.60
N THR A 191 10.72 7.06 19.41
CA THR A 191 12.09 6.99 18.86
C THR A 191 12.64 8.41 18.62
N TRP A 192 11.81 9.31 18.10
CA TRP A 192 12.17 10.72 17.95
C TRP A 192 12.40 11.40 19.30
N ALA A 193 11.54 11.13 20.28
CA ALA A 193 11.68 11.66 21.62
C ALA A 193 12.98 11.19 22.29
N LEU A 194 13.35 9.92 22.15
CA LEU A 194 14.60 9.37 22.68
C LEU A 194 15.83 9.91 21.95
N MET A 195 15.77 10.06 20.63
CA MET A 195 16.83 10.70 19.86
C MET A 195 17.04 12.16 20.32
N LEU A 196 15.95 12.92 20.46
CA LEU A 196 16.00 14.30 20.95
C LEU A 196 16.52 14.37 22.39
N ALA A 197 16.10 13.45 23.26
CA ALA A 197 16.61 13.36 24.63
C ALA A 197 18.12 13.06 24.64
N GLY A 198 18.59 12.13 23.82
CA GLY A 198 20.02 11.80 23.67
C GLY A 198 20.85 12.99 23.18
N LEU A 199 20.38 13.69 22.15
CA LEU A 199 21.02 14.91 21.64
C LEU A 199 21.02 16.03 22.69
N GLY A 200 19.92 16.18 23.44
CA GLY A 200 19.81 17.14 24.54
C GLY A 200 20.85 16.89 25.64
N LEU A 201 21.05 15.63 26.03
CA LEU A 201 22.06 15.23 27.01
C LEU A 201 23.48 15.53 26.51
N LEU A 202 23.79 15.19 25.25
CA LEU A 202 25.09 15.48 24.64
C LEU A 202 25.37 16.99 24.58
N GLY A 203 24.38 17.79 24.19
CA GLY A 203 24.49 19.25 24.20
C GLY A 203 24.73 19.83 25.60
N ALA A 204 24.02 19.32 26.61
CA ALA A 204 24.22 19.74 28.00
C ALA A 204 25.62 19.39 28.53
N MET A 205 26.13 18.19 28.20
CA MET A 205 27.48 17.77 28.56
C MET A 205 28.56 18.61 27.84
N GLY A 206 28.35 18.96 26.57
CA GLY A 206 29.24 19.84 25.82
C GLY A 206 29.32 21.25 26.41
N ARG A 207 28.20 21.79 26.89
CA ARG A 207 28.15 23.12 27.54
C ARG A 207 28.94 23.15 28.84
N ARG A 208 28.87 22.08 29.65
CA ARG A 208 29.60 21.96 30.92
C ARG A 208 31.13 21.87 30.76
N ARG A 209 31.65 21.63 29.55
CA ARG A 209 33.10 21.59 29.28
C ARG A 209 33.67 22.95 28.83
N ARG A 210 32.82 23.93 28.53
CA ARG A 210 33.23 25.29 28.14
C ARG A 210 33.10 26.33 29.26
N VAL A 211 32.47 25.96 30.37
CA VAL A 211 32.46 26.72 31.63
C VAL A 211 33.49 26.10 32.56
#